data_AF-A0A975JZU1-F1
#
_entry.id   AF-A0A975JZU1-F1
#
_cell.length_a   1.000
_cell.length_b   1.000
_cell.length_c   1.000
_cell.angle_alpha   90.00
_cell.angle_beta   90.00
_cell.angle_gamma   90.00
#
_symmetry.space_group_name_H-M   'P 1'
#
loop_
_entity.id
_entity.type
_entity.pdbx_description
1 polymer ?
#
loop_
_entity_poly.entity_id
_entity_poly.type
_entity_poly.pdbx_seq_one_letter_code
_entity_poly.pdbx_strand_id
1 'polypeptide(L)'
;MGTARIIHIVRQLGSLAVTAVTAASTVNAYRPLARSGYFSLLSWAYGLVVTEFPLQTLASQLGGLALTARRLTRPVRMLAWVVAGCSAVGLLNFSRAGRSADAPLNEALDIGLGRDRRPDSTGLWRRPAGGGTARTPGPLRMLRIYRDYAHDGDISYGEYGGANRLDIWRRPDLDPTGKAPVLFQIPGGAWTTGNKRGQAHPLMSHLAELGWICVAINYRHSPRNTWPDHIVDVKRALAWVKTHISEYGGDPDFIALTGGSAGGHLSSLAALTPNDPQFQPGFEAADTRVQAAVPFYGIYDFTRFKDAMHPKMLPLLEQMVVKRPRAANMQSYIAASPVTHVSSDAPPFFVLHGRNDSLVPVEQARSFVERLRHVSSAPVVYAELPLAQHAFDILGSARAAHAAIAVEQFLAEIYATRHCRNQSG
;
A
#
# COMPACT_ATOMS: atom_id res chain seq x y z
N MET A 1 -49.41 26.33 -0.30
CA MET A 1 -48.65 25.34 -1.12
C MET A 1 -48.69 23.99 -0.40
N GLY A 2 -49.39 23.00 -0.96
CA GLY A 2 -49.74 21.77 -0.23
C GLY A 2 -48.62 20.75 -0.08
N THR A 3 -48.63 20.04 1.06
CA THR A 3 -47.69 18.99 1.49
C THR A 3 -47.36 17.95 0.40
N ALA A 4 -48.31 17.63 -0.48
CA ALA A 4 -48.10 16.70 -1.60
C ALA A 4 -47.08 17.20 -2.65
N ARG A 5 -47.05 18.52 -2.94
CA ARG A 5 -46.08 19.11 -3.87
C ARG A 5 -44.67 19.10 -3.28
N ILE A 6 -44.57 19.34 -1.97
CA ILE A 6 -43.30 19.25 -1.22
C ILE A 6 -42.79 17.81 -1.22
N ILE A 7 -43.63 16.82 -0.88
CA ILE A 7 -43.28 15.39 -0.91
C ILE A 7 -42.84 14.95 -2.31
N HIS A 8 -43.52 15.42 -3.36
CA HIS A 8 -43.14 15.11 -4.74
C HIS A 8 -41.75 15.67 -5.09
N ILE A 9 -41.48 16.94 -4.75
CA ILE A 9 -40.17 17.58 -4.97
C ILE A 9 -39.06 16.85 -4.20
N VAL A 10 -39.29 16.54 -2.91
CA VAL A 10 -38.31 15.81 -2.08
C VAL A 10 -38.01 14.42 -2.68
N ARG A 11 -39.03 13.72 -3.21
CA ARG A 11 -38.83 12.43 -3.91
C ARG A 11 -38.05 12.57 -5.22
N GLN A 12 -38.25 13.65 -5.98
CA GLN A 12 -37.43 13.95 -7.17
C GLN A 12 -35.97 14.22 -6.79
N LEU A 13 -35.74 15.06 -5.78
CA LEU A 13 -34.40 15.42 -5.29
C LEU A 13 -33.64 14.22 -4.72
N GLY A 14 -34.29 13.40 -3.89
CA GLY A 14 -33.68 12.19 -3.32
C GLY A 14 -33.30 11.15 -4.38
N SER A 15 -34.08 11.02 -5.45
CA SER A 15 -33.79 10.10 -6.56
C SER A 15 -32.63 10.58 -7.43
N LEU A 16 -32.49 11.90 -7.63
CA LEU A 16 -31.36 12.52 -8.33
C LEU A 16 -30.05 12.44 -7.55
N ALA A 17 -30.13 12.45 -6.22
CA ALA A 17 -28.96 12.44 -5.34
C ALA A 17 -28.03 11.24 -5.62
N VAL A 18 -28.58 10.04 -5.89
CA VAL A 18 -27.77 8.83 -6.17
C VAL A 18 -26.92 9.01 -7.43
N THR A 19 -27.52 9.48 -8.52
CA THR A 19 -26.82 9.69 -9.79
C THR A 19 -25.82 10.84 -9.69
N ALA A 20 -26.20 11.91 -9.01
CA ALA A 20 -25.33 13.06 -8.78
C ALA A 20 -24.11 12.68 -7.92
N VAL A 21 -24.31 11.87 -6.86
CA VAL A 21 -23.23 11.37 -6.00
C VAL A 21 -22.28 10.49 -6.80
N THR A 22 -22.76 9.51 -7.58
CA THR A 22 -21.87 8.66 -8.37
C THR A 22 -21.10 9.43 -9.43
N ALA A 23 -21.76 10.35 -10.14
CA ALA A 23 -21.09 11.21 -11.12
C ALA A 23 -20.04 12.11 -10.46
N ALA A 24 -20.37 12.71 -9.30
CA ALA A 24 -19.42 13.50 -8.52
C ALA A 24 -18.24 12.66 -8.03
N SER A 25 -18.46 11.44 -7.54
CA SER A 25 -17.39 10.51 -7.16
C SER A 25 -16.51 10.12 -8.34
N THR A 26 -17.09 9.96 -9.53
CA THR A 26 -16.34 9.67 -10.77
C THR A 26 -15.46 10.84 -11.18
N VAL A 27 -15.99 12.06 -11.18
CA VAL A 27 -15.21 13.29 -11.44
C VAL A 27 -14.11 13.44 -10.39
N ASN A 28 -14.44 13.21 -9.12
CA ASN A 28 -13.52 13.26 -8.00
C ASN A 28 -12.35 12.28 -8.13
N ALA A 29 -12.59 11.07 -8.67
CA ALA A 29 -11.54 10.09 -8.91
C ALA A 29 -10.53 10.56 -9.98
N TYR A 30 -10.98 11.27 -11.02
CA TYR A 30 -10.09 11.88 -12.01
C TYR A 30 -9.34 13.09 -11.44
N ARG A 31 -10.06 13.96 -10.73
CA ARG A 31 -9.53 15.17 -10.14
C ARG A 31 -10.17 15.35 -8.77
N PRO A 32 -9.43 15.12 -7.67
CA PRO A 32 -9.93 15.27 -6.31
C PRO A 32 -10.65 16.62 -6.14
N LEU A 33 -11.92 16.58 -5.76
CA LEU A 33 -12.77 17.77 -5.61
C LEU A 33 -12.38 18.59 -4.37
N ALA A 34 -11.75 17.94 -3.39
CA ALA A 34 -11.15 18.59 -2.23
C ALA A 34 -9.72 18.07 -2.02
N ARG A 35 -8.75 18.99 -2.02
CA ARG A 35 -7.31 18.71 -1.79
C ARG A 35 -6.80 19.24 -0.45
N SER A 36 -7.68 19.77 0.38
CA SER A 36 -7.38 20.28 1.71
C SER A 36 -8.61 20.22 2.62
N GLY A 37 -8.42 20.41 3.93
CA GLY A 37 -9.53 20.37 4.90
C GLY A 37 -10.09 18.97 5.17
N TYR A 38 -11.19 18.89 5.93
CA TYR A 38 -11.84 17.61 6.27
C TYR A 38 -12.39 16.87 5.04
N PHE A 39 -12.82 17.61 4.02
CA PHE A 39 -13.36 17.04 2.77
C PHE A 39 -12.32 16.29 1.93
N SER A 40 -11.01 16.51 2.15
CA SER A 40 -9.95 15.75 1.46
C SER A 40 -9.99 14.25 1.77
N LEU A 41 -10.34 13.86 3.00
CA LEU A 41 -10.50 12.46 3.39
C LEU A 41 -11.71 11.81 2.72
N LEU A 42 -12.81 12.56 2.57
CA LEU A 42 -13.98 12.10 1.83
C LEU A 42 -13.65 11.97 0.34
N SER A 43 -12.98 12.97 -0.23
CA SER A 43 -12.47 12.95 -1.60
C SER A 43 -11.61 11.70 -1.84
N TRP A 44 -10.68 11.37 -0.93
CA TRP A 44 -9.91 10.14 -1.02
C TRP A 44 -10.81 8.90 -0.98
N ALA A 45 -11.67 8.77 0.04
CA ALA A 45 -12.47 7.56 0.26
C ALA A 45 -13.39 7.25 -0.94
N TYR A 46 -14.10 8.26 -1.46
CA TYR A 46 -14.94 8.10 -2.65
C TYR A 46 -14.11 7.84 -3.91
N GLY A 47 -12.96 8.49 -4.05
CA GLY A 47 -12.04 8.27 -5.17
C GLY A 47 -11.55 6.83 -5.20
N LEU A 48 -11.07 6.30 -4.08
CA LEU A 48 -10.53 4.95 -3.96
C LEU A 48 -11.55 3.87 -4.36
N VAL A 49 -12.80 3.98 -3.88
CA VAL A 49 -13.85 3.02 -4.25
C VAL A 49 -14.11 3.05 -5.76
N VAL A 50 -14.14 4.23 -6.37
CA VAL A 50 -14.38 4.40 -7.80
C VAL A 50 -13.24 3.83 -8.64
N THR A 51 -11.98 4.08 -8.26
CA THR A 51 -10.83 3.64 -9.06
C THR A 51 -10.62 2.13 -8.98
N GLU A 52 -10.94 1.52 -7.84
CA GLU A 52 -10.66 0.10 -7.59
C GLU A 52 -11.87 -0.83 -7.75
N PHE A 53 -13.10 -0.31 -7.63
CA PHE A 53 -14.34 -1.05 -7.89
C PHE A 53 -15.30 -0.35 -8.89
N PRO A 54 -14.79 0.10 -10.06
CA PRO A 54 -15.59 0.90 -10.98
C PRO A 54 -16.82 0.16 -11.54
N LEU A 55 -16.74 -1.16 -11.74
CA LEU A 55 -17.86 -1.95 -12.27
C LEU A 55 -18.95 -2.16 -11.23
N GLN A 56 -18.58 -2.31 -9.95
CA GLN A 56 -19.52 -2.38 -8.84
C GLN A 56 -20.22 -1.02 -8.66
N THR A 57 -19.47 0.07 -8.73
CA THR A 57 -20.03 1.43 -8.74
C THR A 57 -21.00 1.63 -9.91
N LEU A 58 -20.64 1.17 -11.11
CA LEU A 58 -21.50 1.23 -12.29
C LEU A 58 -22.78 0.42 -12.09
N ALA A 59 -22.67 -0.80 -11.57
CA ALA A 59 -23.83 -1.65 -11.27
C ALA A 59 -24.76 -1.00 -10.24
N SER A 60 -24.21 -0.43 -9.16
CA SER A 60 -24.98 0.32 -8.16
C SER A 60 -25.67 1.54 -8.76
N GLN A 61 -24.99 2.29 -9.64
CA GLN A 61 -25.57 3.44 -10.33
C GLN A 61 -26.76 3.04 -11.22
N LEU A 62 -26.57 2.02 -12.07
CA LEU A 62 -27.60 1.54 -12.99
C LEU A 62 -28.79 0.93 -12.23
N GLY A 63 -28.52 0.15 -11.17
CA GLY A 63 -29.56 -0.41 -10.30
C GLY A 63 -30.36 0.67 -9.59
N GLY A 64 -29.69 1.68 -9.01
CA GLY A 64 -30.35 2.82 -8.37
C GLY A 64 -31.21 3.63 -9.33
N LEU A 65 -30.74 3.83 -10.56
CA LEU A 65 -31.52 4.48 -11.62
C LEU A 65 -32.72 3.64 -12.04
N ALA A 66 -32.56 2.34 -12.27
CA ALA A 66 -33.67 1.47 -12.65
C ALA A 66 -34.79 1.48 -11.60
N LEU A 67 -34.43 1.48 -10.30
CA LEU A 67 -35.38 1.53 -9.19
C LEU A 67 -36.11 2.87 -9.04
N THR A 68 -35.47 3.97 -9.44
CA THR A 68 -36.01 5.34 -9.22
C THR A 68 -36.58 6.00 -10.47
N ALA A 69 -36.17 5.59 -11.67
CA ALA A 69 -36.49 6.26 -12.94
C ALA A 69 -38.00 6.37 -13.22
N ARG A 70 -38.80 5.37 -12.82
CA ARG A 70 -40.26 5.40 -12.98
C ARG A 70 -40.94 6.46 -12.12
N ARG A 71 -40.28 6.91 -11.06
CA ARG A 71 -40.77 7.96 -10.14
C ARG A 71 -40.37 9.36 -10.60
N LEU A 72 -39.50 9.49 -11.60
CA LEU A 72 -39.00 10.77 -12.11
C LEU A 72 -39.86 11.32 -13.25
N THR A 73 -39.98 12.64 -13.31
CA THR A 73 -40.56 13.31 -14.50
C THR A 73 -39.71 13.04 -15.75
N ARG A 74 -40.29 13.09 -16.95
CA ARG A 74 -39.56 12.85 -18.21
C ARG A 74 -38.27 13.67 -18.36
N PRO A 75 -38.25 15.01 -18.13
CA PRO A 75 -37.02 15.79 -18.28
C PRO A 75 -35.96 15.40 -17.23
N VAL A 76 -36.37 15.19 -15.97
CA VAL A 76 -35.46 14.80 -14.89
C VAL A 76 -34.87 13.41 -15.14
N ARG A 77 -35.68 12.47 -15.62
CA ARG A 77 -35.25 11.14 -16.01
C ARG A 77 -34.23 11.18 -17.15
N MET A 78 -34.48 12.00 -18.18
CA MET A 78 -33.55 12.15 -19.30
C MET A 78 -32.20 12.70 -18.83
N LEU A 79 -32.21 13.76 -18.01
CA LEU A 79 -30.98 14.31 -17.43
C LEU A 79 -30.22 13.27 -16.58
N ALA A 80 -30.93 12.50 -15.75
CA ALA A 80 -30.32 11.48 -14.91
C ALA A 80 -29.63 10.39 -15.76
N TRP A 81 -30.26 9.92 -16.85
CA TRP A 81 -29.64 8.97 -17.77
C TRP A 81 -28.43 9.55 -18.51
N VAL A 82 -28.47 10.81 -18.92
CA VAL A 82 -27.30 11.48 -19.55
C VAL A 82 -26.14 11.57 -18.58
N VAL A 83 -26.37 12.05 -17.35
CA VAL A 83 -25.33 12.16 -16.31
C VAL A 83 -24.75 10.78 -15.98
N ALA A 84 -25.60 9.76 -15.85
CA ALA A 84 -25.14 8.40 -15.62
C ALA A 84 -24.39 7.81 -16.80
N GLY A 85 -24.76 8.14 -18.04
CA GLY A 85 -24.02 7.75 -19.25
C GLY A 85 -22.60 8.33 -19.24
N CYS A 86 -22.45 9.63 -18.96
CA CYS A 86 -21.14 10.27 -18.81
C CYS A 86 -20.30 9.63 -17.69
N SER A 87 -20.92 9.41 -16.52
CA SER A 87 -20.30 8.71 -15.39
C SER A 87 -19.86 7.29 -15.77
N ALA A 88 -20.69 6.54 -16.52
CA ALA A 88 -20.38 5.19 -16.97
C ALA A 88 -19.14 5.12 -17.87
N VAL A 89 -18.97 6.09 -18.78
CA VAL A 89 -17.74 6.18 -19.59
C VAL A 89 -16.51 6.34 -18.70
N GLY A 90 -16.59 7.22 -17.70
CA GLY A 90 -15.52 7.42 -16.72
C GLY A 90 -15.19 6.15 -15.93
N LEU A 91 -16.20 5.44 -15.44
CA LEU A 91 -16.06 4.17 -14.72
C LEU A 91 -15.47 3.06 -15.60
N LEU A 92 -15.91 2.95 -16.85
CA LEU A 92 -15.35 1.98 -17.80
C LEU A 92 -13.86 2.25 -18.09
N ASN A 93 -13.45 3.53 -18.14
CA ASN A 93 -12.04 3.87 -18.27
C ASN A 93 -11.22 3.50 -17.02
N PHE A 94 -11.73 3.70 -15.80
CA PHE A 94 -11.07 3.18 -14.59
C PHE A 94 -10.97 1.64 -14.61
N SER A 95 -12.03 0.96 -15.06
CA SER A 95 -12.02 -0.51 -15.21
C SER A 95 -10.97 -0.97 -16.21
N ARG A 96 -10.81 -0.27 -17.34
CA ARG A 96 -9.75 -0.53 -18.32
C ARG A 96 -8.39 -0.30 -17.67
N ALA A 97 -8.16 0.86 -17.05
CA ALA A 97 -6.88 1.21 -16.43
C ALA A 97 -6.48 0.27 -15.28
N GLY A 98 -7.44 -0.31 -14.56
CA GLY A 98 -7.17 -1.33 -13.53
C GLY A 98 -6.78 -2.69 -14.11
N ARG A 99 -7.45 -3.11 -15.20
CA ARG A 99 -7.17 -4.37 -15.91
C ARG A 99 -5.93 -4.33 -16.80
N SER A 100 -5.46 -3.14 -17.15
CA SER A 100 -4.22 -2.93 -17.92
C SER A 100 -3.10 -2.33 -17.06
N ALA A 101 -3.15 -2.56 -15.74
CA ALA A 101 -2.15 -2.02 -14.81
C ALA A 101 -0.81 -2.77 -14.92
N ASP A 102 -0.82 -3.98 -15.49
CA ASP A 102 0.38 -4.74 -15.84
C ASP A 102 1.31 -3.97 -16.79
N ALA A 103 0.79 -3.23 -17.76
CA ALA A 103 1.61 -2.48 -18.71
C ALA A 103 2.59 -1.48 -18.06
N PRO A 104 2.13 -0.49 -17.25
CA PRO A 104 3.06 0.43 -16.57
C PRO A 104 3.94 -0.26 -15.51
N LEU A 105 3.50 -1.39 -14.94
CA LEU A 105 4.30 -2.17 -14.00
C LEU A 105 5.44 -2.92 -14.71
N ASN A 106 5.16 -3.58 -15.82
CA ASN A 106 6.16 -4.26 -16.63
C ASN A 106 7.17 -3.27 -17.21
N GLU A 107 6.70 -2.12 -17.71
CA GLU A 107 7.58 -1.05 -18.17
C GLU A 107 8.52 -0.57 -17.07
N ALA A 108 8.01 -0.36 -15.85
CA ALA A 108 8.83 0.02 -14.70
C ALA A 108 9.90 -1.05 -14.37
N LEU A 109 9.52 -2.33 -14.37
CA LEU A 109 10.43 -3.44 -14.13
C LEU A 109 11.51 -3.53 -15.21
N ASP A 110 11.14 -3.40 -16.47
CA ASP A 110 12.08 -3.44 -17.60
C ASP A 110 13.09 -2.28 -17.54
N ILE A 111 12.64 -1.09 -17.13
CA ILE A 111 13.52 0.06 -16.92
C ILE A 111 14.47 -0.16 -15.74
N GLY A 112 13.98 -0.72 -14.64
CA GLY A 112 14.76 -0.84 -13.40
C GLY A 112 15.65 -2.08 -13.29
N LEU A 113 15.30 -3.17 -13.99
CA LEU A 113 16.00 -4.47 -13.94
C LEU A 113 16.59 -4.88 -15.29
N GLY A 114 16.22 -4.20 -16.38
CA GLY A 114 16.54 -4.62 -17.74
C GLY A 114 15.46 -5.53 -18.34
N ARG A 115 15.43 -5.61 -19.68
CA ARG A 115 14.45 -6.41 -20.42
C ARG A 115 14.69 -7.92 -20.35
N ASP A 116 15.93 -8.33 -20.03
CA ASP A 116 16.33 -9.73 -19.90
C ASP A 116 16.03 -10.30 -18.51
N ARG A 117 15.35 -9.53 -17.65
CA ARG A 117 14.89 -9.97 -16.32
C ARG A 117 14.01 -11.20 -16.42
N ARG A 118 13.87 -11.91 -15.31
CA ARG A 118 12.94 -13.04 -15.21
C ARG A 118 11.49 -12.58 -15.43
N PRO A 119 10.70 -13.34 -16.21
CA PRO A 119 9.28 -13.03 -16.42
C PRO A 119 8.43 -13.45 -15.21
N ASP A 120 8.92 -14.39 -14.39
CA ASP A 120 8.23 -14.90 -13.21
C ASP A 120 9.21 -15.54 -12.21
N SER A 121 8.66 -16.08 -11.13
CA SER A 121 9.41 -16.79 -10.09
C SER A 121 9.59 -18.30 -10.33
N THR A 122 9.31 -18.80 -11.53
CA THR A 122 9.31 -20.24 -11.81
C THR A 122 10.68 -20.83 -11.51
N GLY A 123 10.70 -21.86 -10.65
CA GLY A 123 11.91 -22.58 -10.26
C GLY A 123 12.73 -21.95 -9.11
N LEU A 124 12.33 -20.80 -8.55
CA LEU A 124 13.06 -20.19 -7.44
C LEU A 124 12.62 -20.66 -6.05
N TRP A 125 11.30 -20.78 -5.84
CA TRP A 125 10.73 -21.19 -4.57
C TRP A 125 9.66 -22.25 -4.76
N ARG A 126 9.36 -22.99 -3.68
CA ARG A 126 8.50 -24.18 -3.71
C ARG A 126 7.06 -23.79 -4.02
N ARG A 127 6.63 -24.04 -5.25
CA ARG A 127 5.22 -23.95 -5.68
C ARG A 127 4.49 -25.27 -5.35
N PRO A 128 3.17 -25.25 -5.11
CA PRO A 128 2.41 -26.48 -4.93
C PRO A 128 2.42 -27.34 -6.19
N ALA A 129 2.35 -28.66 -6.02
CA ALA A 129 1.91 -29.55 -7.09
C ALA A 129 0.47 -29.16 -7.50
N GLY A 130 0.23 -28.95 -8.80
CA GLY A 130 -1.10 -28.61 -9.34
C GLY A 130 -1.29 -27.16 -9.84
N GLY A 131 -0.22 -26.35 -9.92
CA GLY A 131 -0.21 -25.13 -10.75
C GLY A 131 -1.12 -23.98 -10.30
N GLY A 132 -1.80 -24.08 -9.15
CA GLY A 132 -2.68 -23.03 -8.64
C GLY A 132 -1.90 -21.86 -8.05
N THR A 133 -1.40 -20.96 -8.89
CA THR A 133 -1.02 -19.60 -8.48
C THR A 133 -2.28 -18.75 -8.35
N ALA A 134 -2.39 -17.94 -7.28
CA ALA A 134 -3.36 -16.86 -7.10
C ALA A 134 -4.82 -17.20 -7.47
N ARG A 135 -5.63 -17.71 -6.51
CA ARG A 135 -7.09 -17.75 -6.69
C ARG A 135 -7.59 -16.36 -7.15
N THR A 136 -8.59 -16.29 -8.04
CA THR A 136 -9.01 -14.99 -8.61
C THR A 136 -9.26 -13.93 -7.51
N PRO A 137 -8.63 -12.74 -7.61
CA PRO A 137 -8.86 -11.65 -6.68
C PRO A 137 -10.34 -11.29 -6.59
N GLY A 138 -10.80 -10.87 -5.41
CA GLY A 138 -12.16 -10.38 -5.25
C GLY A 138 -12.55 -10.10 -3.80
N PRO A 139 -13.61 -9.31 -3.57
CA PRO A 139 -14.02 -8.88 -2.24
C PRO A 139 -14.37 -10.06 -1.31
N LEU A 140 -15.00 -11.11 -1.82
CA LEU A 140 -15.30 -12.32 -1.04
C LEU A 140 -14.03 -13.07 -0.61
N ARG A 141 -13.00 -13.07 -1.46
CA ARG A 141 -11.69 -13.67 -1.13
C ARG A 141 -11.03 -12.86 -0.02
N MET A 142 -11.07 -11.53 -0.09
CA MET A 142 -10.50 -10.64 0.93
C MET A 142 -11.09 -10.86 2.33
N LEU A 143 -12.35 -11.29 2.43
CA LEU A 143 -12.98 -11.62 3.72
C LEU A 143 -12.45 -12.91 4.36
N ARG A 144 -11.83 -13.81 3.58
CA ARG A 144 -11.34 -15.12 4.05
C ARG A 144 -9.82 -15.20 4.15
N ILE A 145 -9.11 -14.42 3.33
CA ILE A 145 -7.65 -14.47 3.18
C ILE A 145 -6.91 -14.46 4.53
N TYR A 146 -7.30 -13.60 5.46
CA TYR A 146 -6.66 -13.57 6.78
C TYR A 146 -6.73 -14.93 7.48
N ARG A 147 -7.92 -15.54 7.53
CA ARG A 147 -8.13 -16.85 8.16
C ARG A 147 -7.43 -17.98 7.40
N ASP A 148 -7.31 -17.83 6.08
CA ASP A 148 -6.75 -18.88 5.22
C ASP A 148 -5.21 -18.97 5.31
N TYR A 149 -4.50 -17.92 5.75
CA TYR A 149 -3.03 -17.91 5.80
C TYR A 149 -2.42 -17.47 7.14
N ALA A 150 -3.09 -16.64 7.95
CA ALA A 150 -2.57 -16.19 9.24
C ALA A 150 -2.85 -17.24 10.33
N HIS A 151 -1.94 -18.22 10.46
CA HIS A 151 -2.12 -19.36 11.38
C HIS A 151 -1.48 -19.12 12.75
N ASP A 152 -0.35 -18.42 12.78
CA ASP A 152 0.38 -18.12 14.01
C ASP A 152 0.22 -16.61 14.30
N GLY A 153 -0.64 -16.27 15.24
CA GLY A 153 -1.09 -14.89 15.46
C GLY A 153 -0.78 -14.37 16.86
N ASP A 154 -0.77 -13.04 16.97
CA ASP A 154 -0.60 -12.30 18.21
C ASP A 154 0.68 -12.63 19.00
N ILE A 155 1.74 -13.03 18.28
CA ILE A 155 3.05 -13.33 18.83
C ILE A 155 3.70 -12.03 19.32
N SER A 156 4.16 -12.02 20.57
CA SER A 156 4.82 -10.86 21.16
C SER A 156 6.27 -10.74 20.69
N TYR A 157 6.66 -9.55 20.21
CA TYR A 157 8.06 -9.25 19.88
C TYR A 157 8.69 -8.19 20.81
N GLY A 158 7.91 -7.65 21.76
CA GLY A 158 8.36 -6.56 22.62
C GLY A 158 7.44 -6.28 23.80
N GLU A 159 7.79 -5.29 24.60
CA GLU A 159 7.18 -5.02 25.91
C GLU A 159 5.89 -4.20 25.86
N TYR A 160 5.54 -3.60 24.72
CA TYR A 160 4.40 -2.68 24.63
C TYR A 160 3.05 -3.37 24.34
N GLY A 161 2.87 -4.56 24.90
CA GLY A 161 1.61 -5.31 24.86
C GLY A 161 1.07 -5.50 23.43
N GLY A 162 -0.20 -5.16 23.20
CA GLY A 162 -0.85 -5.32 21.89
C GLY A 162 -0.20 -4.55 20.74
N ALA A 163 0.55 -3.48 21.04
CA ALA A 163 1.30 -2.71 20.04
C ALA A 163 2.55 -3.45 19.56
N ASN A 164 3.10 -4.39 20.34
CA ASN A 164 4.25 -5.20 19.94
C ASN A 164 3.85 -6.65 19.68
N ARG A 165 2.89 -6.81 18.75
CA ARG A 165 2.45 -8.12 18.27
C ARG A 165 2.61 -8.26 16.77
N LEU A 166 2.87 -9.47 16.33
CA LEU A 166 2.93 -9.84 14.91
C LEU A 166 2.12 -11.08 14.62
N ASP A 167 1.75 -11.23 13.35
CA ASP A 167 1.11 -12.42 12.79
C ASP A 167 1.99 -12.97 11.67
N ILE A 168 2.13 -14.30 11.62
CA ILE A 168 2.85 -15.01 10.57
C ILE A 168 1.85 -15.65 9.63
N TRP A 169 2.00 -15.31 8.36
CA TRP A 169 1.20 -15.76 7.25
C TRP A 169 2.01 -16.75 6.43
N ARG A 170 1.48 -17.96 6.31
CA ARG A 170 2.10 -19.03 5.54
C ARG A 170 1.04 -19.99 5.09
N ARG A 171 1.39 -20.87 4.16
CA ARG A 171 0.51 -21.98 3.85
C ARG A 171 0.60 -23.07 4.91
N PRO A 172 -0.49 -23.81 5.17
CA PRO A 172 -0.47 -24.95 6.08
C PRO A 172 0.53 -26.05 5.69
N ASP A 173 0.77 -26.23 4.39
CA ASP A 173 1.64 -27.26 3.83
C ASP A 173 3.06 -26.79 3.52
N LEU A 174 3.43 -25.58 3.97
CA LEU A 174 4.80 -25.10 3.87
C LEU A 174 5.71 -25.92 4.80
N ASP A 175 6.85 -26.35 4.27
CA ASP A 175 7.85 -27.11 5.00
C ASP A 175 8.43 -26.27 6.15
N PRO A 176 8.24 -26.66 7.43
CA PRO A 176 8.75 -25.92 8.57
C PRO A 176 10.28 -25.90 8.65
N THR A 177 10.97 -26.80 7.93
CA THR A 177 12.43 -26.84 7.83
C THR A 177 12.95 -26.13 6.58
N GLY A 178 12.03 -25.60 5.77
CA GLY A 178 12.36 -24.80 4.62
C GLY A 178 13.10 -23.50 4.98
N LYS A 179 13.72 -22.90 3.98
CA LYS A 179 14.26 -21.54 4.04
C LYS A 179 13.43 -20.66 3.10
N ALA A 180 12.16 -20.48 3.43
CA ALA A 180 11.25 -19.68 2.61
C ALA A 180 11.60 -18.19 2.70
N PRO A 181 11.67 -17.44 1.58
CA PRO A 181 11.89 -16.01 1.63
C PRO A 181 10.77 -15.30 2.42
N VAL A 182 11.13 -14.22 3.11
CA VAL A 182 10.24 -13.54 4.06
C VAL A 182 9.82 -12.16 3.54
N LEU A 183 8.52 -11.87 3.53
CA LEU A 183 7.98 -10.53 3.33
C LEU A 183 7.58 -9.93 4.69
N PHE A 184 8.23 -8.85 5.10
CA PHE A 184 7.93 -8.14 6.35
C PHE A 184 7.06 -6.92 6.06
N GLN A 185 5.79 -6.99 6.46
CA GLN A 185 4.77 -6.00 6.22
C GLN A 185 4.62 -5.05 7.41
N ILE A 186 4.61 -3.75 7.11
CA ILE A 186 4.39 -2.67 8.06
C ILE A 186 3.11 -1.93 7.69
N PRO A 187 2.11 -1.84 8.59
CA PRO A 187 0.85 -1.19 8.27
C PRO A 187 0.99 0.34 8.18
N GLY A 188 0.26 0.93 7.25
CA GLY A 188 -0.02 2.36 7.23
C GLY A 188 -1.09 2.75 8.25
N GLY A 189 -1.55 4.01 8.16
CA GLY A 189 -2.53 4.57 9.09
C GLY A 189 -2.07 5.88 9.75
N ALA A 190 -1.27 6.66 9.00
CA ALA A 190 -0.81 7.99 9.41
C ALA A 190 -0.10 8.00 10.78
N TRP A 191 0.58 6.90 11.13
CA TRP A 191 1.25 6.64 12.42
C TRP A 191 0.37 6.70 13.66
N THR A 192 -0.92 6.99 13.51
CA THR A 192 -1.90 7.19 14.59
C THR A 192 -2.89 6.03 14.70
N THR A 193 -3.00 5.24 13.64
CA THR A 193 -3.94 4.13 13.50
C THR A 193 -3.32 3.04 12.62
N GLY A 194 -4.05 1.95 12.41
CA GLY A 194 -3.58 0.78 11.67
C GLY A 194 -3.44 -0.41 12.60
N ASN A 195 -3.20 -1.58 12.01
CA ASN A 195 -2.77 -2.78 12.70
C ASN A 195 -2.31 -3.81 11.66
N LYS A 196 -1.77 -4.93 12.12
CA LYS A 196 -1.33 -6.09 11.35
C LYS A 196 -2.41 -6.79 10.50
N ARG A 197 -3.66 -6.30 10.51
CA ARG A 197 -4.78 -6.83 9.71
C ARG A 197 -5.31 -5.77 8.73
N GLY A 198 -5.69 -6.21 7.54
CA GLY A 198 -6.48 -5.43 6.59
C GLY A 198 -5.70 -4.60 5.57
N GLN A 199 -4.37 -4.65 5.58
CA GLN A 199 -3.52 -4.01 4.55
C GLN A 199 -2.62 -5.03 3.88
N ALA A 200 -2.22 -4.77 2.64
CA ALA A 200 -1.37 -5.64 1.83
C ALA A 200 -1.88 -7.08 1.64
N HIS A 201 -3.15 -7.38 1.96
CA HIS A 201 -3.72 -8.73 1.81
C HIS A 201 -3.57 -9.29 0.38
N PRO A 202 -3.78 -8.53 -0.70
CA PRO A 202 -3.53 -9.02 -2.06
C PRO A 202 -2.07 -9.47 -2.25
N LEU A 203 -1.09 -8.67 -1.81
CA LEU A 203 0.33 -8.99 -1.91
C LEU A 203 0.72 -10.19 -1.03
N MET A 204 0.36 -10.15 0.25
CA MET A 204 0.73 -11.19 1.21
C MET A 204 0.12 -12.54 0.85
N SER A 205 -1.15 -12.59 0.44
CA SER A 205 -1.78 -13.85 0.02
C SER A 205 -1.17 -14.39 -1.28
N HIS A 206 -0.84 -13.51 -2.23
CA HIS A 206 -0.14 -13.89 -3.46
C HIS A 206 1.22 -14.52 -3.17
N LEU A 207 2.06 -13.87 -2.35
CA LEU A 207 3.36 -14.41 -1.99
C LEU A 207 3.26 -15.66 -1.10
N ALA A 208 2.32 -15.72 -0.15
CA ALA A 208 2.08 -16.91 0.66
C ALA A 208 1.70 -18.12 -0.21
N GLU A 209 0.85 -17.94 -1.23
CA GLU A 209 0.52 -19.00 -2.20
C GLU A 209 1.74 -19.53 -2.95
N LEU A 210 2.68 -18.64 -3.21
CA LEU A 210 3.98 -18.92 -3.82
C LEU A 210 5.01 -19.51 -2.84
N GLY A 211 4.64 -19.75 -1.58
CA GLY A 211 5.52 -20.38 -0.60
C GLY A 211 6.42 -19.41 0.16
N TRP A 212 6.15 -18.11 0.10
CA TRP A 212 6.77 -17.14 1.01
C TRP A 212 6.14 -17.23 2.40
N ILE A 213 6.89 -16.76 3.39
CA ILE A 213 6.35 -16.41 4.70
C ILE A 213 6.16 -14.89 4.75
N CYS A 214 4.96 -14.43 5.10
CA CYS A 214 4.72 -13.01 5.30
C CYS A 214 4.54 -12.73 6.79
N VAL A 215 5.18 -11.69 7.33
CA VAL A 215 5.04 -11.27 8.72
C VAL A 215 4.38 -9.90 8.75
N ALA A 216 3.22 -9.78 9.37
CA ALA A 216 2.54 -8.49 9.56
C ALA A 216 2.65 -8.04 11.01
N ILE A 217 3.10 -6.81 11.24
CA ILE A 217 3.40 -6.30 12.58
C ILE A 217 2.42 -5.20 13.01
N ASN A 218 2.19 -5.10 14.32
CA ASN A 218 1.75 -3.85 14.93
C ASN A 218 2.98 -2.98 15.26
N TYR A 219 2.75 -1.71 15.61
CA TYR A 219 3.72 -0.85 16.29
C TYR A 219 2.98 0.17 17.15
N ARG A 220 3.66 0.84 18.08
CA ARG A 220 3.05 1.89 18.92
C ARG A 220 2.56 3.08 18.09
N HIS A 221 1.37 3.61 18.40
CA HIS A 221 0.75 4.70 17.63
C HIS A 221 0.74 6.05 18.36
N SER A 222 0.74 7.11 17.57
CA SER A 222 0.50 8.48 18.00
C SER A 222 -0.98 8.74 18.31
N PRO A 223 -1.31 9.69 19.21
CA PRO A 223 -0.41 10.65 19.88
C PRO A 223 0.14 10.17 21.22
N ARG A 224 -0.18 8.92 21.62
CA ARG A 224 0.30 8.33 22.88
C ARG A 224 1.79 8.02 22.81
N ASN A 225 2.24 7.57 21.65
CA ASN A 225 3.64 7.32 21.33
C ASN A 225 4.08 8.20 20.16
N THR A 226 5.28 8.72 20.23
CA THR A 226 5.77 9.74 19.29
C THR A 226 7.05 9.29 18.64
N TRP A 227 7.38 9.90 17.51
CA TRP A 227 8.69 9.73 16.90
C TRP A 227 9.81 9.80 17.96
N PRO A 228 10.77 8.84 17.99
CA PRO A 228 10.99 7.73 17.06
C PRO A 228 10.37 6.37 17.46
N ASP A 229 9.41 6.31 18.40
CA ASP A 229 8.83 5.05 18.91
C ASP A 229 8.40 4.08 17.80
N HIS A 230 7.80 4.59 16.72
CA HIS A 230 7.30 3.79 15.60
C HIS A 230 8.41 3.01 14.90
N ILE A 231 9.53 3.68 14.55
CA ILE A 231 10.65 3.04 13.85
C ILE A 231 11.43 2.10 14.78
N VAL A 232 11.54 2.45 16.06
CA VAL A 232 12.14 1.58 17.07
C VAL A 232 11.38 0.25 17.17
N ASP A 233 10.05 0.30 17.17
CA ASP A 233 9.23 -0.91 17.21
C ASP A 233 9.33 -1.75 15.93
N VAL A 234 9.37 -1.10 14.76
CA VAL A 234 9.59 -1.78 13.47
C VAL A 234 10.92 -2.53 13.47
N LYS A 235 12.01 -1.88 13.89
CA LYS A 235 13.34 -2.49 13.92
C LYS A 235 13.44 -3.59 14.98
N ARG A 236 12.75 -3.44 16.12
CA ARG A 236 12.66 -4.51 17.13
C ARG A 236 11.91 -5.73 16.62
N ALA A 237 10.80 -5.54 15.91
CA ALA A 237 10.08 -6.64 15.27
C ALA A 237 10.92 -7.31 14.17
N LEU A 238 11.67 -6.54 13.38
CA LEU A 238 12.59 -7.09 12.38
C LEU A 238 13.71 -7.93 13.02
N ALA A 239 14.29 -7.45 14.13
CA ALA A 239 15.26 -8.21 14.90
C ALA A 239 14.65 -9.52 15.43
N TRP A 240 13.42 -9.48 15.96
CA TRP A 240 12.71 -10.68 16.39
C TRP A 240 12.52 -11.67 15.23
N VAL A 241 12.12 -11.19 14.05
CA VAL A 241 11.94 -12.03 12.85
C VAL A 241 13.25 -12.68 12.46
N LYS A 242 14.37 -11.95 12.40
CA LYS A 242 15.67 -12.55 12.09
C LYS A 242 16.08 -13.65 13.06
N THR A 243 15.74 -13.51 14.34
CA THR A 243 16.07 -14.51 15.35
C THR A 243 15.17 -15.75 15.29
N HIS A 244 13.88 -15.60 15.03
CA HIS A 244 12.89 -16.68 15.26
C HIS A 244 12.21 -17.19 13.98
N ILE A 245 12.31 -16.52 12.84
CA ILE A 245 11.49 -16.88 11.66
C ILE A 245 11.83 -18.26 11.09
N SER A 246 13.05 -18.77 11.34
CA SER A 246 13.43 -20.14 10.99
C SER A 246 12.59 -21.19 11.70
N GLU A 247 12.08 -20.92 12.90
CA GLU A 247 11.15 -21.81 13.62
C GLU A 247 9.81 -21.98 12.88
N TYR A 248 9.50 -21.04 11.98
CA TYR A 248 8.30 -21.04 11.17
C TYR A 248 8.56 -21.44 9.71
N GLY A 249 9.80 -21.83 9.37
CA GLY A 249 10.24 -22.21 8.01
C GLY A 249 10.73 -21.06 7.13
N GLY A 250 11.00 -19.89 7.73
CA GLY A 250 11.46 -18.71 7.01
C GLY A 250 12.98 -18.59 6.97
N ASP A 251 13.48 -17.92 5.93
CA ASP A 251 14.89 -17.60 5.75
C ASP A 251 15.22 -16.23 6.38
N PRO A 252 15.94 -16.18 7.51
CA PRO A 252 16.34 -14.91 8.13
C PRO A 252 17.35 -14.12 7.27
N ASP A 253 17.96 -14.76 6.27
CA ASP A 253 18.94 -14.16 5.36
C ASP A 253 18.31 -13.58 4.08
N PHE A 254 17.00 -13.76 3.89
CA PHE A 254 16.24 -13.13 2.81
C PHE A 254 14.91 -12.54 3.29
N ILE A 255 14.96 -11.27 3.69
CA ILE A 255 13.81 -10.50 4.15
C ILE A 255 13.63 -9.27 3.25
N ALA A 256 12.42 -9.11 2.69
CA ALA A 256 12.00 -7.92 1.97
C ALA A 256 11.01 -7.10 2.81
N LEU A 257 11.25 -5.79 2.95
CA LEU A 257 10.32 -4.89 3.66
C LEU A 257 9.25 -4.36 2.73
N THR A 258 8.02 -4.24 3.21
CA THR A 258 6.93 -3.57 2.49
C THR A 258 6.01 -2.81 3.45
N GLY A 259 5.28 -1.84 2.92
CA GLY A 259 4.26 -1.11 3.67
C GLY A 259 3.65 0.01 2.84
N GLY A 260 2.40 0.36 3.18
CA GLY A 260 1.67 1.44 2.54
C GLY A 260 1.70 2.72 3.36
N SER A 261 1.79 3.89 2.73
CA SER A 261 1.63 5.19 3.38
C SER A 261 2.64 5.39 4.52
N ALA A 262 2.20 5.57 5.77
CA ALA A 262 3.07 5.57 6.96
C ALA A 262 3.92 4.29 7.10
N GLY A 263 3.41 3.12 6.68
CA GLY A 263 4.20 1.89 6.59
C GLY A 263 5.20 1.91 5.44
N GLY A 264 4.90 2.63 4.35
CA GLY A 264 5.84 2.89 3.25
C GLY A 264 6.99 3.80 3.68
N HIS A 265 6.69 4.79 4.53
CA HIS A 265 7.69 5.60 5.22
C HIS A 265 8.59 4.74 6.12
N LEU A 266 8.01 3.95 7.03
CA LEU A 266 8.75 3.13 8.00
C LEU A 266 9.55 2.00 7.35
N SER A 267 9.02 1.33 6.32
CA SER A 267 9.76 0.30 5.56
C SER A 267 10.97 0.89 4.84
N SER A 268 10.81 2.05 4.21
CA SER A 268 11.92 2.73 3.54
C SER A 268 12.98 3.19 4.52
N LEU A 269 12.55 3.78 5.64
CA LEU A 269 13.47 4.24 6.69
C LEU A 269 14.25 3.07 7.30
N ALA A 270 13.58 1.97 7.64
CA ALA A 270 14.23 0.78 8.21
C ALA A 270 15.25 0.18 7.25
N ALA A 271 14.91 0.09 5.95
CA ALA A 271 15.82 -0.42 4.92
C ALA A 271 17.06 0.46 4.68
N LEU A 272 16.93 1.78 4.88
CA LEU A 272 18.02 2.75 4.67
C LEU A 272 18.83 3.06 5.93
N THR A 273 18.42 2.54 7.09
CA THR A 273 19.12 2.76 8.37
C THR A 273 19.52 1.43 9.03
N PRO A 274 20.09 0.46 8.29
CA PRO A 274 20.44 -0.83 8.86
C PRO A 274 21.43 -0.65 10.01
N ASN A 275 21.14 -1.27 11.16
CA ASN A 275 21.98 -1.24 12.36
C ASN A 275 22.26 0.14 12.95
N ASP A 276 21.51 1.17 12.54
CA ASP A 276 21.63 2.50 13.14
C ASP A 276 21.19 2.45 14.62
N PRO A 277 22.10 2.71 15.57
CA PRO A 277 21.82 2.66 17.01
C PRO A 277 20.80 3.73 17.44
N GLN A 278 20.67 4.84 16.70
CA GLN A 278 19.67 5.88 16.98
C GLN A 278 18.24 5.30 16.95
N PHE A 279 18.02 4.27 16.14
CA PHE A 279 16.73 3.61 15.97
C PHE A 279 16.68 2.21 16.60
N GLN A 280 17.69 1.82 17.38
CA GLN A 280 17.75 0.52 18.06
C GLN A 280 18.10 0.61 19.57
N PRO A 281 17.53 1.56 20.34
CA PRO A 281 17.87 1.69 21.74
C PRO A 281 17.52 0.40 22.51
N GLY A 282 18.52 -0.17 23.18
CA GLY A 282 18.42 -1.39 23.97
C GLY A 282 18.50 -2.70 23.17
N PHE A 283 18.78 -2.64 21.87
CA PHE A 283 19.03 -3.81 21.01
C PHE A 283 20.01 -3.47 19.87
N GLU A 284 21.02 -2.65 20.18
CA GLU A 284 21.99 -2.10 19.23
C GLU A 284 22.81 -3.19 18.52
N ALA A 285 23.03 -4.34 19.16
CA ALA A 285 23.77 -5.46 18.60
C ALA A 285 22.97 -6.29 17.58
N ALA A 286 21.64 -6.09 17.48
CA ALA A 286 20.82 -6.87 16.57
C ALA A 286 21.05 -6.43 15.11
N ASP A 287 21.21 -7.42 14.22
CA ASP A 287 21.25 -7.16 12.78
C ASP A 287 19.84 -6.82 12.27
N THR A 288 19.73 -5.74 11.50
CA THR A 288 18.48 -5.26 10.88
C THR A 288 18.64 -5.00 9.39
N ARG A 289 19.69 -5.56 8.76
CA ARG A 289 19.88 -5.51 7.30
C ARG A 289 18.82 -6.33 6.57
N VAL A 290 18.38 -5.83 5.41
CA VAL A 290 17.34 -6.45 4.59
C VAL A 290 17.76 -6.53 3.12
N GLN A 291 17.11 -7.40 2.36
CA GLN A 291 17.52 -7.75 1.01
C GLN A 291 16.80 -6.92 -0.05
N ALA A 292 15.64 -6.36 0.27
CA ALA A 292 14.89 -5.48 -0.61
C ALA A 292 13.89 -4.62 0.17
N ALA A 293 13.45 -3.52 -0.44
CA ALA A 293 12.37 -2.69 0.07
C ALA A 293 11.35 -2.37 -1.03
N VAL A 294 10.07 -2.56 -0.71
CA VAL A 294 8.93 -2.37 -1.63
C VAL A 294 7.89 -1.44 -0.99
N PRO A 295 8.18 -0.14 -0.85
CA PRO A 295 7.24 0.81 -0.26
C PRO A 295 6.15 1.21 -1.25
N PHE A 296 4.91 1.26 -0.75
CA PHE A 296 3.74 1.72 -1.49
C PHE A 296 3.33 3.12 -1.01
N TYR A 297 3.30 4.08 -1.95
CA TYR A 297 2.82 5.46 -1.78
C TYR A 297 3.25 6.11 -0.45
N GLY A 298 4.52 5.89 -0.09
CA GLY A 298 5.09 6.32 1.17
C GLY A 298 5.37 7.82 1.20
N ILE A 299 5.70 8.31 2.40
CA ILE A 299 6.23 9.66 2.59
C ILE A 299 7.71 9.52 2.86
N TYR A 300 8.54 10.13 2.02
CA TYR A 300 9.99 9.89 2.02
C TYR A 300 10.77 11.13 2.47
N ASP A 301 10.12 12.29 2.47
CA ASP A 301 10.68 13.57 2.88
C ASP A 301 9.69 14.37 3.74
N PHE A 302 9.97 14.44 5.04
CA PHE A 302 9.20 15.20 6.03
C PHE A 302 9.58 16.69 6.03
N THR A 303 10.34 17.19 5.05
CA THR A 303 10.77 18.59 4.95
C THR A 303 10.16 19.33 3.76
N ARG A 304 9.59 18.62 2.78
CA ARG A 304 9.03 19.17 1.52
C ARG A 304 7.58 19.66 1.61
N PHE A 305 7.33 20.62 2.50
CA PHE A 305 5.98 21.10 2.81
C PHE A 305 5.30 21.96 1.73
N LYS A 306 6.07 22.55 0.81
CA LYS A 306 5.56 23.53 -0.14
C LYS A 306 5.06 22.89 -1.43
N ASP A 307 5.63 21.77 -1.81
CA ASP A 307 5.55 21.20 -3.16
C ASP A 307 5.23 19.70 -3.17
N ALA A 308 5.54 18.96 -2.10
CA ALA A 308 5.31 17.52 -2.02
C ALA A 308 4.61 17.10 -0.71
N MET A 309 3.75 17.94 -0.14
CA MET A 309 3.06 17.61 1.12
C MET A 309 1.61 18.06 1.11
N HIS A 310 0.71 17.17 1.54
CA HIS A 310 -0.68 17.54 1.75
C HIS A 310 -0.81 18.54 2.94
N PRO A 311 -1.66 19.58 2.85
CA PRO A 311 -1.72 20.65 3.87
C PRO A 311 -2.05 20.16 5.30
N LYS A 312 -2.71 19.01 5.44
CA LYS A 312 -3.01 18.40 6.75
C LYS A 312 -1.85 17.58 7.33
N MET A 313 -0.82 17.27 6.56
CA MET A 313 0.30 16.45 7.04
C MET A 313 1.16 17.20 8.04
N LEU A 314 1.50 18.48 7.79
CA LEU A 314 2.31 19.25 8.73
C LEU A 314 1.65 19.37 10.12
N PRO A 315 0.36 19.78 10.24
CA PRO A 315 -0.33 19.75 11.53
C PRO A 315 -0.36 18.36 12.18
N LEU A 316 -0.58 17.29 11.40
CA LEU A 316 -0.52 15.91 11.93
C LEU A 316 0.86 15.60 12.52
N LEU A 317 1.93 15.93 11.80
CA LEU A 317 3.30 15.70 12.26
C LEU A 317 3.61 16.51 13.52
N GLU A 318 3.31 17.81 13.52
CA GLU A 318 3.60 18.71 14.65
C GLU A 318 2.76 18.44 15.90
N GLN A 319 1.51 18.01 15.76
CA GLN A 319 0.57 17.87 16.88
C GLN A 319 0.47 16.44 17.41
N MET A 320 0.73 15.43 16.57
CA MET A 320 0.46 14.04 16.90
C MET A 320 1.71 13.16 16.83
N VAL A 321 2.48 13.25 15.74
CA VAL A 321 3.56 12.28 15.44
C VAL A 321 4.88 12.67 16.08
N VAL A 322 5.40 13.85 15.76
CA VAL A 322 6.63 14.43 16.34
C VAL A 322 6.30 15.19 17.63
N LYS A 323 5.09 15.74 17.75
CA LYS A 323 4.61 16.56 18.90
C LYS A 323 5.53 17.74 19.24
N ARG A 324 6.25 18.25 18.25
CA ARG A 324 7.09 19.45 18.35
C ARG A 324 6.98 20.26 17.06
N PRO A 325 6.94 21.60 17.12
CA PRO A 325 6.96 22.43 15.93
C PRO A 325 8.20 22.18 15.09
N ARG A 326 8.05 22.12 13.77
CA ARG A 326 9.16 21.92 12.83
C ARG A 326 10.24 22.99 13.00
N ALA A 327 9.84 24.24 13.16
CA ALA A 327 10.76 25.37 13.32
C ALA A 327 11.70 25.20 14.52
N ALA A 328 11.25 24.51 15.56
CA ALA A 328 12.02 24.27 16.79
C ALA A 328 12.72 22.90 16.79
N ASN A 329 12.38 21.99 15.88
CA ASN A 329 12.86 20.60 15.93
C ASN A 329 13.15 20.00 14.53
N MET A 330 13.75 20.78 13.64
CA MET A 330 14.03 20.35 12.26
C MET A 330 14.78 19.02 12.17
N GLN A 331 15.71 18.77 13.09
CA GLN A 331 16.54 17.58 13.08
C GLN A 331 15.72 16.29 13.18
N SER A 332 14.61 16.27 13.92
CA SER A 332 13.73 15.08 13.95
C SER A 332 13.00 14.86 12.63
N TYR A 333 12.62 15.93 11.91
CA TYR A 333 11.99 15.80 10.59
C TYR A 333 12.99 15.30 9.55
N ILE A 334 14.24 15.77 9.60
CA ILE A 334 15.35 15.27 8.78
C ILE A 334 15.61 13.79 9.13
N ALA A 335 15.80 13.46 10.40
CA ALA A 335 16.04 12.08 10.83
C ALA A 335 14.87 11.15 10.46
N ALA A 336 13.64 11.65 10.43
CA ALA A 336 12.47 10.90 9.99
C ALA A 336 12.30 10.83 8.47
N SER A 337 13.16 11.43 7.66
CA SER A 337 13.01 11.44 6.20
C SER A 337 13.85 10.34 5.55
N PRO A 338 13.28 9.24 5.03
CA PRO A 338 14.04 8.21 4.31
C PRO A 338 15.04 8.76 3.28
N VAL A 339 14.67 9.82 2.55
CA VAL A 339 15.51 10.42 1.50
C VAL A 339 16.89 10.90 2.01
N THR A 340 17.00 11.28 3.28
CA THR A 340 18.26 11.78 3.86
C THR A 340 19.23 10.65 4.23
N HIS A 341 18.75 9.42 4.29
CA HIS A 341 19.52 8.23 4.65
C HIS A 341 19.95 7.40 3.43
N VAL A 342 19.63 7.85 2.22
CA VAL A 342 20.04 7.18 0.99
C VAL A 342 21.56 7.18 0.87
N SER A 343 22.15 5.99 0.76
CA SER A 343 23.58 5.74 0.54
C SER A 343 23.82 4.78 -0.62
N SER A 344 25.09 4.58 -1.00
CA SER A 344 25.50 3.61 -2.03
C SER A 344 25.10 2.17 -1.70
N ASP A 345 24.95 1.89 -0.40
CA ASP A 345 24.70 0.57 0.17
C ASP A 345 23.20 0.31 0.38
N ALA A 346 22.34 1.24 -0.04
CA ALA A 346 20.90 1.03 -0.02
C ALA A 346 20.54 -0.28 -0.75
N PRO A 347 19.68 -1.14 -0.17
CA PRO A 347 19.26 -2.37 -0.83
C PRO A 347 18.46 -2.05 -2.11
N PRO A 348 18.19 -3.04 -2.97
CA PRO A 348 17.26 -2.86 -4.08
C PRO A 348 15.90 -2.31 -3.63
N PHE A 349 15.38 -1.31 -4.36
CA PHE A 349 14.08 -0.70 -4.09
C PHE A 349 13.10 -0.92 -5.25
N PHE A 350 11.84 -1.22 -4.91
CA PHE A 350 10.71 -1.10 -5.83
C PHE A 350 9.66 -0.17 -5.23
N VAL A 351 9.63 1.08 -5.70
CA VAL A 351 8.69 2.10 -5.24
C VAL A 351 7.44 2.09 -6.13
N LEU A 352 6.25 2.00 -5.53
CA LEU A 352 4.98 2.07 -6.25
C LEU A 352 4.15 3.25 -5.76
N HIS A 353 3.63 4.09 -6.65
CA HIS A 353 2.83 5.26 -6.27
C HIS A 353 1.69 5.50 -7.25
N GLY A 354 0.48 5.82 -6.75
CA GLY A 354 -0.63 6.22 -7.60
C GLY A 354 -0.47 7.67 -8.07
N ARG A 355 -0.55 7.92 -9.38
CA ARG A 355 -0.43 9.28 -9.95
C ARG A 355 -1.49 10.25 -9.40
N ASN A 356 -2.68 9.73 -9.06
CA ASN A 356 -3.82 10.51 -8.63
C ASN A 356 -3.98 10.55 -7.11
N ASP A 357 -2.98 10.07 -6.36
CA ASP A 357 -2.97 10.05 -4.90
C ASP A 357 -3.30 11.43 -4.31
N SER A 358 -4.44 11.51 -3.62
CA SER A 358 -4.92 12.75 -3.03
C SER A 358 -4.44 13.00 -1.59
N LEU A 359 -3.73 12.06 -0.97
CA LEU A 359 -3.26 12.16 0.41
C LEU A 359 -1.74 12.36 0.50
N VAL A 360 -0.99 11.68 -0.35
CA VAL A 360 0.47 11.80 -0.46
C VAL A 360 0.81 12.14 -1.91
N PRO A 361 1.23 13.39 -2.20
CA PRO A 361 1.59 13.79 -3.55
C PRO A 361 2.65 12.87 -4.16
N VAL A 362 2.48 12.52 -5.43
CA VAL A 362 3.40 11.63 -6.17
C VAL A 362 4.84 12.17 -6.22
N GLU A 363 4.99 13.49 -6.07
CA GLU A 363 6.26 14.20 -5.96
C GLU A 363 7.15 13.68 -4.82
N GLN A 364 6.57 13.09 -3.76
CA GLN A 364 7.32 12.40 -2.70
C GLN A 364 8.11 11.22 -3.27
N ALA A 365 7.45 10.33 -4.01
CA ALA A 365 8.11 9.18 -4.63
C ALA A 365 9.08 9.61 -5.73
N ARG A 366 8.71 10.59 -6.57
CA ARG A 366 9.58 11.06 -7.66
C ARG A 366 10.94 11.54 -7.16
N SER A 367 10.98 12.42 -6.15
CA SER A 367 12.26 12.91 -5.60
C SER A 367 13.04 11.83 -4.86
N PHE A 368 12.34 10.92 -4.18
CA PHE A 368 12.99 9.82 -3.47
C PHE A 368 13.66 8.84 -4.44
N VAL A 369 12.96 8.46 -5.50
CA VAL A 369 13.47 7.59 -6.56
C VAL A 369 14.62 8.24 -7.32
N GLU A 370 14.52 9.55 -7.62
CA GLU A 370 15.61 10.30 -8.22
C GLU A 370 16.87 10.25 -7.34
N ARG A 371 16.72 10.49 -6.03
CA ARG A 371 17.83 10.38 -5.08
C ARG A 371 18.40 8.96 -4.99
N LEU A 372 17.55 7.94 -4.92
CA LEU A 372 17.96 6.53 -4.90
C LEU A 372 18.76 6.18 -6.16
N ARG A 373 18.25 6.51 -7.36
CA ARG A 373 18.94 6.24 -8.63
C ARG A 373 20.27 6.97 -8.76
N HIS A 374 20.38 8.15 -8.18
CA HIS A 374 21.62 8.93 -8.22
C HIS A 374 22.70 8.37 -7.28
N VAL A 375 22.32 7.73 -6.16
CA VAL A 375 23.26 7.40 -5.07
C VAL A 375 23.43 5.90 -4.86
N SER A 376 22.37 5.11 -4.93
CA SER A 376 22.43 3.66 -4.70
C SER A 376 23.15 2.94 -5.84
N SER A 377 23.91 1.91 -5.48
CA SER A 377 24.49 0.96 -6.44
C SER A 377 23.55 -0.19 -6.82
N ALA A 378 22.44 -0.34 -6.10
CA ALA A 378 21.46 -1.40 -6.30
C ALA A 378 20.36 -0.99 -7.30
N PRO A 379 19.65 -1.95 -7.90
CA PRO A 379 18.52 -1.65 -8.78
C PRO A 379 17.41 -0.85 -8.08
N VAL A 380 16.86 0.14 -8.80
CA VAL A 380 15.74 1.00 -8.35
C VAL A 380 14.62 0.98 -9.38
N VAL A 381 13.58 0.19 -9.08
CA VAL A 381 12.34 0.12 -9.87
C VAL A 381 11.35 1.16 -9.34
N TYR A 382 10.68 1.87 -10.26
CA TYR A 382 9.64 2.83 -9.90
C TYR A 382 8.44 2.71 -10.82
N ALA A 383 7.30 2.34 -10.25
CA ALA A 383 6.02 2.29 -10.95
C ALA A 383 5.11 3.43 -10.48
N GLU A 384 4.88 4.38 -11.38
CA GLU A 384 3.87 5.42 -11.22
C GLU A 384 2.58 4.99 -11.93
N LEU A 385 1.55 4.60 -11.17
CA LEU A 385 0.33 4.03 -11.73
C LEU A 385 -0.67 5.13 -12.13
N PRO A 386 -1.01 5.27 -13.43
CA PRO A 386 -2.00 6.25 -13.87
C PRO A 386 -3.37 5.96 -13.26
N LEU A 387 -4.10 7.01 -12.88
CA LEU A 387 -5.47 6.94 -12.33
C LEU A 387 -5.61 6.19 -11.00
N ALA A 388 -4.52 5.70 -10.41
CA ALA A 388 -4.54 5.05 -9.12
C ALA A 388 -4.54 6.09 -7.98
N GLN A 389 -5.35 5.81 -6.95
CA GLN A 389 -5.44 6.60 -5.72
C GLN A 389 -4.48 6.10 -4.64
N HIS A 390 -4.39 6.86 -3.53
CA HIS A 390 -3.75 6.37 -2.31
C HIS A 390 -4.42 5.06 -1.85
N ALA A 391 -3.65 4.09 -1.37
CA ALA A 391 -4.17 2.81 -0.88
C ALA A 391 -4.79 1.87 -1.92
N PHE A 392 -4.35 1.97 -3.19
CA PHE A 392 -4.86 1.13 -4.28
C PHE A 392 -4.62 -0.38 -4.09
N ASP A 393 -3.66 -0.78 -3.26
CA ASP A 393 -3.31 -2.19 -2.99
C ASP A 393 -4.09 -2.81 -1.82
N ILE A 394 -4.82 -2.01 -1.03
CA ILE A 394 -5.60 -2.51 0.11
C ILE A 394 -6.82 -3.29 -0.38
N LEU A 395 -7.40 -2.86 -1.49
CA LEU A 395 -8.60 -3.45 -2.06
C LEU A 395 -8.20 -4.62 -2.96
N GLY A 396 -8.95 -5.72 -2.93
CA GLY A 396 -8.78 -6.88 -3.82
C GLY A 396 -9.20 -6.58 -5.27
N SER A 397 -8.64 -5.53 -5.87
CA SER A 397 -8.90 -5.06 -7.23
C SER A 397 -7.97 -5.72 -8.25
N ALA A 398 -8.28 -5.57 -9.54
CA ALA A 398 -7.39 -6.01 -10.62
C ALA A 398 -6.02 -5.32 -10.54
N ARG A 399 -6.00 -4.02 -10.19
CA ARG A 399 -4.76 -3.25 -10.06
C ARG A 399 -3.89 -3.77 -8.93
N ALA A 400 -4.47 -4.04 -7.76
CA ALA A 400 -3.75 -4.60 -6.63
C ALA A 400 -3.15 -5.98 -6.97
N ALA A 401 -3.86 -6.80 -7.73
CA ALA A 401 -3.36 -8.09 -8.19
C ALA A 401 -2.16 -7.95 -9.15
N HIS A 402 -2.24 -7.04 -10.12
CA HIS A 402 -1.10 -6.75 -11.01
C HIS A 402 0.10 -6.21 -10.22
N ALA A 403 -0.13 -5.33 -9.24
CA ALA A 403 0.94 -4.83 -8.38
C ALA A 403 1.60 -5.97 -7.58
N ALA A 404 0.82 -6.92 -7.04
CA ALA A 404 1.36 -8.08 -6.34
C ALA A 404 2.25 -8.97 -7.24
N ILE A 405 1.83 -9.20 -8.48
CA ILE A 405 2.61 -9.95 -9.49
C ILE A 405 3.90 -9.20 -9.85
N ALA A 406 3.84 -7.88 -10.02
CA ALA A 406 5.02 -7.09 -10.33
C ALA A 406 6.04 -7.11 -9.17
N VAL A 407 5.56 -7.03 -7.93
CA VAL A 407 6.41 -7.17 -6.74
C VAL A 407 7.05 -8.55 -6.66
N GLU A 408 6.28 -9.61 -6.96
CA GLU A 408 6.82 -10.97 -7.08
C GLU A 408 7.97 -11.03 -8.09
N GLN A 409 7.77 -10.49 -9.30
CA GLN A 409 8.80 -10.50 -10.36
C GLN A 409 10.06 -9.75 -9.93
N PHE A 410 9.91 -8.58 -9.30
CA PHE A 410 11.04 -7.85 -8.72
C PHE A 410 11.79 -8.70 -7.69
N LEU A 411 11.07 -9.27 -6.72
CA LEU A 411 11.67 -10.06 -5.65
C LEU A 411 12.33 -11.35 -6.17
N ALA A 412 11.76 -11.97 -7.21
CA ALA A 412 12.35 -13.11 -7.90
C ALA A 412 13.73 -12.77 -8.50
N GLU A 413 13.85 -11.61 -9.16
CA GLU A 413 15.11 -11.16 -9.74
C GLU A 413 16.18 -10.91 -8.67
N ILE A 414 15.80 -10.24 -7.59
CA ILE A 414 16.71 -9.96 -6.46
C ILE A 414 17.15 -11.25 -5.77
N TYR A 415 16.22 -12.18 -5.56
CA TYR A 415 16.50 -13.48 -4.95
C TYR A 415 17.49 -14.30 -5.80
N ALA A 416 17.23 -14.43 -7.10
CA ALA A 416 18.04 -15.19 -8.03
C ALA A 416 19.46 -14.63 -8.14
N THR A 417 19.60 -13.31 -8.31
CA THR A 417 20.90 -12.64 -8.45
C THR A 417 21.80 -12.88 -7.24
N ARG A 418 21.22 -12.89 -6.03
CA ARG A 418 21.96 -13.17 -4.79
C ARG A 418 22.39 -14.64 -4.69
N HIS A 419 21.51 -15.57 -5.05
CA HIS A 419 21.82 -16.99 -5.02
C HIS A 419 22.94 -17.37 -5.99
N CYS A 420 22.97 -16.78 -7.19
CA CYS A 420 24.06 -16.98 -8.13
C CYS A 420 25.40 -16.46 -7.57
N ARG A 421 25.41 -15.26 -6.96
CA ARG A 421 26.63 -14.68 -6.36
C ARG A 421 27.21 -15.56 -5.24
N ASN A 422 26.35 -16.14 -4.41
CA ASN A 422 26.76 -17.01 -3.30
C ASN A 422 27.25 -18.40 -3.74
N GLN A 423 26.97 -18.83 -4.98
CA GLN A 423 27.48 -20.10 -5.53
C GLN A 423 28.79 -19.92 -6.31
N SER A 424 29.10 -18.70 -6.72
CA SER A 424 30.28 -18.36 -7.53
C SER A 424 31.50 -17.87 -6.74
N GLY A 425 31.35 -17.62 -5.44
CA GLY A 425 32.43 -17.23 -4.52
C GLY A 425 32.54 -18.24 -3.39
#